data_AF-A0AAU1TN46-F1
#
_entry.id   AF-A0AAU1TN46-F1
#
_cell.length_a   1.000
_cell.length_b   1.000
_cell.length_c   1.000
_cell.angle_alpha   90.00
_cell.angle_beta   90.00
_cell.angle_gamma   90.00
#
_symmetry.space_group_name_H-M   'P 1'
#
loop_
_entity.id
_entity.type
_entity.pdbx_description
1 polymer ?
#
loop_
_entity_poly.entity_id
_entity_poly.type
_entity_poly.pdbx_seq_one_letter_code
_entity_poly.pdbx_strand_id
1 'polypeptide(L)'
;MSPSISTDLPPLPPAYDSALVRYRLLGQVRAERAGEPLPPGTPKQQALLAALLLRGGEQVERTELVRAVWGEHAPDSAAGLLATYTARLRKALEPDRARRAAPRLLITRGTTYGLHLRRDALDLWRFEDALSEARRERRAGRVGAARTCYERALAQWRGEQALSGVPERCAADARHRLAGLRLDARLEHAEALLDLGEHAEAAERIAPLVPGRPYDERLQALLMLALYRSGRTPEALALFRGVRRALVHDLGVEPRPGLSRLHERILHADPSLAAPRQPPRSLTPACPAPAHRLPVPAQLPRDSADFTGREEEVRQLRELLRRPDSPAAVCPTVVISGAAGLGKSTLAVHVAHQVRDRFPDGQLYAVLGGRAPADVLGRFLEDLGVAPHEVPDGLERRAVRFRTLTAERRLLVLLDDAQSTDQLRELLPAAPGCAVLVTSQAPLRDLPGRVPLRLGPLDAAQSLRLLRRFASGAPLASVAALPYRSAATATATSALHSLADGCAGHPLALRLAAARAADEAARVDDIGGPPASHPGFPDGPRTARTRIASAG
;
A
#
# COMPACT_ATOMS: atom_id res chain seq x y z
N MET A 1 11.83 55.34 25.66
CA MET A 1 13.26 54.99 25.56
C MET A 1 13.56 54.07 26.72
N SER A 2 13.40 52.77 26.52
CA SER A 2 13.69 51.74 27.53
C SER A 2 15.07 51.17 27.23
N PRO A 3 15.97 51.03 28.22
CA PRO A 3 17.31 50.55 27.96
C PRO A 3 17.26 49.05 27.69
N SER A 4 17.67 48.66 26.49
CA SER A 4 17.96 47.27 26.14
C SER A 4 19.17 46.81 26.94
N ILE A 5 18.93 46.23 28.12
CA ILE A 5 19.98 45.54 28.88
C ILE A 5 20.28 44.26 28.12
N SER A 6 21.39 44.26 27.39
CA SER A 6 21.92 43.11 26.67
C SER A 6 21.97 41.89 27.60
N THR A 7 21.08 40.93 27.34
CA THR A 7 20.68 39.84 28.25
C THR A 7 21.50 38.57 28.02
N ASP A 8 22.61 38.65 27.29
CA ASP A 8 23.33 37.46 26.87
C ASP A 8 24.22 36.87 27.98
N LEU A 9 23.95 35.61 28.31
CA LEU A 9 24.87 34.75 29.05
C LEU A 9 26.16 34.62 28.23
N PRO A 10 27.35 34.67 28.86
CA PRO A 10 28.59 34.43 28.14
C PRO A 10 28.60 32.99 27.63
N PRO A 11 29.09 32.72 26.40
CA PRO A 11 29.08 31.38 25.82
C PRO A 11 29.90 30.40 26.66
N LEU A 12 29.43 29.15 26.77
CA LEU A 12 30.19 28.08 27.44
C LEU A 12 31.53 27.82 26.72
N PRO A 13 32.63 27.58 27.47
CA PRO A 13 33.90 27.19 26.86
C PRO A 13 33.80 25.80 26.19
N PRO A 14 34.50 25.58 25.06
CA PRO A 14 34.38 24.38 24.21
C PRO A 14 34.81 23.06 24.88
N ALA A 15 35.57 23.11 25.98
CA ALA A 15 36.11 21.92 26.67
C ALA A 15 35.11 21.22 27.62
N TYR A 16 33.82 21.60 27.64
CA TYR A 16 32.78 21.01 28.49
C TYR A 16 31.85 20.02 27.78
N ASP A 17 32.32 19.45 26.66
CA ASP A 17 31.63 18.37 25.94
C ASP A 17 31.54 17.06 26.75
N SER A 18 32.26 16.95 27.88
CA SER A 18 32.45 15.74 28.67
C SER A 18 31.53 15.58 29.91
N ALA A 19 30.28 16.06 29.84
CA ALA A 19 29.12 15.43 30.52
C ALA A 19 27.84 16.23 30.26
N LEU A 20 27.14 15.91 29.16
CA LEU A 20 25.86 16.51 28.79
C LEU A 20 24.84 16.39 29.92
N VAL A 21 24.43 17.54 30.48
CA VAL A 21 23.29 17.60 31.39
C VAL A 21 22.01 17.79 30.57
N ARG A 22 21.06 16.86 30.72
CA ARG A 22 19.72 16.93 30.14
C ARG A 22 18.71 17.28 31.22
N TYR A 23 17.71 18.07 30.85
CA TYR A 23 16.67 18.51 31.76
C TYR A 23 15.31 18.04 31.27
N ARG A 24 14.47 17.66 32.23
CA ARG A 24 13.11 17.18 31.98
C ARG A 24 12.10 18.02 32.74
N LEU A 25 11.12 18.54 32.02
CA LEU A 25 9.96 19.27 32.54
C LEU A 25 8.63 18.64 32.13
N LEU A 26 8.59 17.86 31.04
CA LEU A 26 7.37 17.25 30.49
C LEU A 26 7.03 15.94 31.21
N GLY A 27 6.99 15.99 32.54
CA GLY A 27 6.85 14.85 33.43
C GLY A 27 7.38 15.26 34.80
N GLN A 28 8.09 14.36 35.47
CA GLN A 28 8.78 14.74 36.71
C GLN A 28 9.98 15.66 36.44
N VAL A 29 10.11 16.74 37.21
CA VAL A 29 11.24 17.67 37.10
C VAL A 29 12.53 16.99 37.53
N ARG A 30 13.44 16.78 36.58
CA ARG A 30 14.72 16.11 36.81
C ARG A 30 15.83 16.68 35.92
N ALA A 31 17.06 16.60 36.41
CA ALA A 31 18.26 16.76 35.61
C ALA A 31 18.98 15.42 35.52
N GLU A 32 19.62 15.13 34.40
CA GLU A 32 20.37 13.90 34.17
C GLU A 32 21.74 14.26 33.61
N ARG A 33 22.80 13.61 34.08
CA ARG A 33 24.16 13.84 33.60
C ARG A 33 24.70 12.55 33.01
N ALA A 34 25.14 12.59 31.75
CA ALA A 34 25.62 11.39 31.03
C ALA A 34 24.63 10.20 31.05
N GLY A 35 23.31 10.48 31.14
CA GLY A 35 22.26 9.46 31.20
C GLY A 35 21.85 9.04 32.62
N GLU A 36 22.60 9.42 33.66
CA GLU A 36 22.25 9.11 35.04
C GLU A 36 21.37 10.21 35.67
N PRO A 37 20.27 9.86 36.35
CA PRO A 37 19.41 10.83 37.00
C PRO A 37 20.11 11.46 38.21
N LEU A 38 20.19 12.79 38.22
CA LEU A 38 20.64 13.53 39.39
C LEU A 38 19.55 13.51 40.48
N PRO A 39 19.93 13.58 41.77
CA PRO A 39 18.97 13.64 42.86
C PRO A 39 17.99 14.80 42.63
N PRO A 40 16.67 14.54 42.65
CA PRO A 40 15.68 15.55 42.26
C PRO A 40 15.58 16.70 43.27
N GLY A 41 16.15 16.54 44.47
CA GLY A 41 16.11 17.52 45.54
C GLY A 41 14.72 17.66 46.17
N THR A 42 14.57 18.63 47.08
CA THR A 42 13.29 18.93 47.72
C THR A 42 12.29 19.54 46.71
N PRO A 43 10.96 19.49 46.97
CA PRO A 43 9.96 20.09 46.06
C PRO A 43 10.22 21.57 45.75
N LYS A 44 10.81 22.32 46.69
CA LYS A 44 11.21 23.72 46.49
C LYS A 44 12.44 23.88 45.61
N GLN A 45 13.38 22.93 45.66
CA GLN A 45 14.52 22.89 44.73
C GLN A 45 14.06 22.55 43.30
N GLN A 46 13.11 21.63 43.16
CA GLN A 46 12.49 21.33 41.87
C GLN A 46 11.73 22.53 41.32
N ALA A 47 11.00 23.27 42.17
CA ALA A 47 10.34 24.51 41.79
C ALA A 47 11.33 25.57 41.26
N LEU A 48 12.47 25.73 41.95
CA LEU A 48 13.53 26.66 41.53
C LEU A 48 14.13 26.25 40.17
N LEU A 49 14.45 24.97 40.01
CA LEU A 49 14.98 24.44 38.76
C LEU A 49 13.96 24.61 37.61
N ALA A 50 12.69 24.31 37.86
CA ALA A 50 11.61 24.48 36.88
C ALA A 50 11.46 25.95 36.46
N ALA A 51 11.47 26.89 37.41
CA ALA A 51 11.36 28.32 37.11
C ALA A 51 12.50 28.83 36.21
N LEU A 52 13.73 28.37 36.48
CA LEU A 52 14.91 28.70 35.64
C LEU A 52 14.81 28.07 34.25
N LEU A 53 14.37 26.82 34.15
CA LEU A 53 14.26 26.10 32.88
C LEU A 53 13.12 26.64 31.99
N LEU A 54 11.99 27.05 32.58
CA LEU A 54 10.87 27.65 31.85
C LEU A 54 11.22 29.02 31.23
N ARG A 55 12.25 29.69 31.74
CA ARG A 55 12.81 30.94 31.20
C ARG A 55 13.85 30.69 30.10
N GLY A 56 14.14 29.44 29.75
CA GLY A 56 14.87 29.11 28.52
C GLY A 56 16.31 29.65 28.47
N GLY A 57 16.97 29.80 29.62
CA GLY A 57 18.33 30.32 29.70
C GLY A 57 18.44 31.85 29.78
N GLU A 58 17.32 32.57 29.77
CA GLU A 58 17.28 33.98 30.16
C GLU A 58 17.62 34.16 31.65
N GLN A 59 18.10 35.35 32.00
CA GLN A 59 18.38 35.70 33.38
C GLN A 59 17.08 36.06 34.12
N VAL A 60 16.85 35.45 35.27
CA VAL A 60 15.67 35.65 36.12
C VAL A 60 16.05 36.45 37.36
N GLU A 61 15.25 37.46 37.69
CA GLU A 61 15.50 38.31 38.84
C GLU A 61 15.18 37.58 40.16
N ARG A 62 15.90 37.92 41.25
CA ARG A 62 15.78 37.23 42.54
C ARG A 62 14.36 37.26 43.08
N THR A 63 13.66 38.40 43.04
CA THR A 63 12.29 38.51 43.57
C THR A 63 11.32 37.68 42.76
N GLU A 64 11.52 37.57 41.44
CA GLU A 64 10.72 36.70 40.58
C GLU A 64 10.91 35.22 40.93
N LEU A 65 12.15 34.77 41.16
CA LEU A 65 12.41 33.40 41.62
C LEU A 65 11.83 33.12 43.00
N VAL A 66 11.87 34.11 43.91
CA VAL A 66 11.21 33.98 45.22
C VAL A 66 9.70 33.80 45.04
N ARG A 67 9.06 34.61 44.19
CA ARG A 67 7.63 34.48 43.90
C ARG A 67 7.32 33.13 43.24
N ALA A 68 8.11 32.66 42.29
CA ALA A 68 7.89 31.36 41.64
C ALA A 68 7.99 30.18 42.62
N VAL A 69 8.95 30.23 43.56
CA VAL A 69 9.20 29.13 44.49
C VAL A 69 8.27 29.18 45.70
N TRP A 70 7.90 30.35 46.22
CA TRP A 70 7.09 30.48 47.45
C TRP A 70 5.68 31.05 47.26
N GLY A 71 5.38 31.66 46.11
CA GLY A 71 4.13 32.38 45.87
C GLY A 71 4.03 33.63 46.74
N GLU A 72 2.80 33.99 47.12
CA GLU A 72 2.49 35.13 47.99
C GLU A 72 2.94 34.95 49.46
N HIS A 73 3.35 33.73 49.85
CA HIS A 73 3.71 33.39 51.23
C HIS A 73 5.22 33.15 51.38
N ALA A 74 6.02 34.10 50.90
CA ALA A 74 7.48 34.04 51.04
C ALA A 74 7.90 34.35 52.48
N PRO A 75 8.74 33.52 53.13
CA PRO A 75 9.30 33.86 54.43
C PRO A 75 10.30 35.01 54.31
N ASP A 76 10.53 35.76 55.39
CA ASP A 76 11.54 36.83 55.42
C ASP A 76 12.95 36.32 55.06
N SER A 77 13.22 35.04 55.35
CA SER A 77 14.47 34.35 55.02
C SER A 77 14.53 33.78 53.58
N ALA A 78 13.57 34.09 52.70
CA ALA A 78 13.48 33.49 51.36
C ALA A 78 14.75 33.71 50.51
N ALA A 79 15.38 34.87 50.60
CA ALA A 79 16.62 35.16 49.89
C ALA A 79 17.78 34.24 50.34
N GLY A 80 17.90 33.96 51.64
CA GLY A 80 18.90 33.04 52.18
C GLY A 80 18.63 31.58 51.82
N LEU A 81 17.36 31.18 51.82
CA LEU A 81 16.94 29.85 51.36
C LEU A 81 17.19 29.65 49.86
N LEU A 82 16.95 30.68 49.04
CA LEU A 82 17.23 30.66 47.61
C LEU A 82 18.73 30.46 47.33
N ALA A 83 19.61 31.17 48.06
CA ALA A 83 21.05 30.98 47.96
C ALA A 83 21.47 29.54 48.34
N THR A 84 20.85 28.98 49.39
CA THR A 84 21.08 27.59 49.83
C THR A 84 20.64 26.58 48.77
N TYR A 85 19.46 26.75 48.18
CA TYR A 85 18.97 25.87 47.11
C TYR A 85 19.81 25.99 45.85
N THR A 86 20.24 27.19 45.48
CA THR A 86 21.15 27.44 44.35
C THR A 86 22.50 26.76 44.57
N ALA A 87 23.08 26.83 45.78
CA ALA A 87 24.34 26.16 46.10
C ALA A 87 24.25 24.64 46.00
N ARG A 88 23.12 24.04 46.44
CA ARG A 88 22.85 22.61 46.31
C ARG A 88 22.65 22.19 44.85
N LEU A 89 21.92 22.97 44.05
CA LEU A 89 21.76 22.72 42.61
C LEU A 89 23.10 22.78 41.88
N ARG A 90 23.95 23.78 42.18
CA ARG A 90 25.31 23.87 41.62
C ARG A 90 26.15 22.63 41.92
N LYS A 91 26.09 22.13 43.16
CA LYS A 91 26.82 20.91 43.55
C LYS A 91 26.32 19.68 42.80
N ALA A 92 25.00 19.59 42.52
CA ALA A 92 24.42 18.47 41.79
C ALA A 92 24.72 18.54 40.28
N LEU A 93 24.65 19.73 39.67
CA LEU A 93 24.88 19.93 38.24
C LEU A 93 26.36 19.90 37.86
N GLU A 94 27.24 20.38 38.74
CA GLU A 94 28.68 20.48 38.52
C GLU A 94 29.46 19.80 39.67
N PRO A 95 29.39 18.46 39.84
CA PRO A 95 30.03 17.78 40.97
C PRO A 95 31.57 17.77 40.88
N ASP A 96 32.12 17.79 39.65
CA ASP A 96 33.58 17.81 39.41
C ASP A 96 34.17 19.23 39.47
N ARG A 97 33.36 20.23 39.88
CA ARG A 97 33.81 21.61 39.96
C ARG A 97 34.84 21.77 41.08
N ALA A 98 36.03 22.25 40.72
CA ALA A 98 37.08 22.57 41.68
C ALA A 98 36.58 23.49 42.80
N ARG A 99 37.08 23.27 44.02
CA ARG A 99 36.71 24.06 45.20
C ARG A 99 37.03 25.55 44.94
N ARG A 100 36.03 26.43 45.08
CA ARG A 100 36.08 27.89 44.82
C ARG A 100 36.09 28.32 43.33
N ALA A 101 35.97 27.40 42.37
CA ALA A 101 35.78 27.78 40.97
C ALA A 101 34.38 28.38 40.74
N ALA A 102 34.29 29.36 39.82
CA ALA A 102 33.02 29.97 39.43
C ALA A 102 32.07 28.91 38.82
N PRO A 103 30.76 28.95 39.16
CA PRO A 103 29.78 28.06 38.53
C PRO A 103 29.65 28.39 37.04
N ARG A 104 29.56 27.36 36.20
CA ARG A 104 29.48 27.51 34.73
C ARG A 104 28.07 27.31 34.19
N LEU A 105 27.28 26.43 34.81
CA LEU A 105 25.90 26.14 34.36
C LEU A 105 24.89 27.07 35.02
N LEU A 106 24.87 27.15 36.35
CA LEU A 106 23.95 28.01 37.10
C LEU A 106 24.67 29.27 37.59
N ILE A 107 24.64 30.33 36.78
CA ILE A 107 25.34 31.58 37.06
C ILE A 107 24.48 32.54 37.90
N THR A 108 25.14 33.36 38.70
CA THR A 108 24.51 34.50 39.39
C THR A 108 25.26 35.77 38.97
N ARG A 109 24.54 36.79 38.53
CA ARG A 109 25.09 38.11 38.18
C ARG A 109 24.31 39.19 38.91
N GLY A 110 24.92 39.82 39.91
CA GLY A 110 24.21 40.75 40.79
C GLY A 110 23.03 40.06 41.48
N THR A 111 21.81 40.48 41.17
CA THR A 111 20.56 39.91 41.69
C THR A 111 19.88 38.92 40.75
N THR A 112 20.46 38.62 39.58
CA THR A 112 19.86 37.69 38.61
C THR A 112 20.52 36.32 38.64
N TYR A 113 19.74 35.31 38.23
CA TYR A 113 20.15 33.92 38.12
C TYR A 113 19.86 33.44 36.70
N GLY A 114 20.82 32.74 36.09
CA GLY A 114 20.64 32.19 34.74
C GLY A 114 21.18 30.77 34.67
N LEU A 115 20.50 29.93 33.91
CA LEU A 115 20.93 28.55 33.66
C LEU A 115 21.38 28.41 32.22
N HIS A 116 22.64 28.07 31.98
CA HIS A 116 23.16 27.86 30.65
C HIS A 116 22.64 26.52 30.10
N LEU A 117 21.94 26.57 28.96
CA LEU A 117 21.28 25.43 28.34
C LEU A 117 21.73 25.30 26.89
N ARG A 118 22.03 24.07 26.47
CA ARG A 118 22.10 23.77 25.04
C ARG A 118 20.68 23.61 24.50
N ARG A 119 20.48 23.96 23.22
CA ARG A 119 19.20 23.79 22.50
C ARG A 119 18.63 22.37 22.62
N ASP A 120 19.50 21.37 22.61
CA ASP A 120 19.12 19.96 22.71
C ASP A 120 19.03 19.44 24.15
N ALA A 121 19.30 20.24 25.18
CA ALA A 121 19.35 19.74 26.56
C ALA A 121 17.98 19.61 27.22
N LEU A 122 16.97 20.36 26.76
CA LEU A 122 15.66 20.47 27.40
C LEU A 122 14.57 19.74 26.58
N ASP A 123 13.81 18.86 27.23
CA ASP A 123 12.69 18.14 26.61
C ASP A 123 11.56 19.07 26.11
N LEU A 124 11.28 20.15 26.83
CA LEU A 124 10.32 21.19 26.41
C LEU A 124 10.73 21.81 25.06
N TRP A 125 11.99 22.17 24.88
CA TRP A 125 12.46 22.72 23.61
C TRP A 125 12.41 21.69 22.48
N ARG A 126 12.80 20.44 22.75
CA ARG A 126 12.67 19.35 21.76
C ARG A 126 11.20 19.14 21.36
N PHE A 127 10.27 19.26 22.29
CA PHE A 127 8.83 19.21 22.03
C PHE A 127 8.37 20.37 21.16
N GLU A 128 8.74 21.60 21.50
CA GLU A 128 8.37 22.81 20.75
C GLU A 128 8.99 22.85 19.34
N ASP A 129 10.25 22.45 19.21
CA ASP A 129 10.95 22.35 17.93
C ASP A 129 10.31 21.27 17.04
N ALA A 130 10.02 20.08 17.59
CA ALA A 130 9.34 19.01 16.85
C ALA A 130 7.90 19.38 16.46
N LEU A 131 7.19 20.13 17.31
CA LEU A 131 5.84 20.63 17.00
C LEU A 131 5.87 21.69 15.89
N SER A 132 6.85 22.60 15.94
CA SER A 132 7.06 23.63 14.92
C SER A 132 7.41 22.99 13.57
N GLU A 133 8.24 21.95 13.58
CA GLU A 133 8.54 21.14 12.39
C GLU A 133 7.32 20.41 11.86
N ALA A 134 6.52 19.77 12.73
CA ALA A 134 5.28 19.10 12.33
C ALA A 134 4.31 20.05 11.61
N ARG A 135 4.14 21.26 12.14
CA ARG A 135 3.29 22.30 11.55
C ARG A 135 3.85 22.80 10.22
N ARG A 136 5.17 22.91 10.08
CA ARG A 136 5.83 23.28 8.81
C ARG A 136 5.60 22.20 7.75
N GLU A 137 5.82 20.94 8.07
CA GLU A 137 5.57 19.83 7.14
C GLU A 137 4.09 19.73 6.77
N ARG A 138 3.17 20.01 7.71
CA ARG A 138 1.72 20.05 7.44
C ARG A 138 1.36 21.16 6.45
N ARG A 139 1.90 22.37 6.63
CA ARG A 139 1.71 23.49 5.68
C ARG A 139 2.29 23.18 4.29
N ALA A 140 3.36 22.39 4.23
CA ALA A 140 3.97 21.94 2.99
C ALA A 140 3.22 20.76 2.32
N GLY A 141 2.07 20.33 2.86
CA GLY A 141 1.29 19.20 2.35
C GLY A 141 1.89 17.82 2.63
N ARG A 142 3.02 17.73 3.36
CA ARG A 142 3.71 16.48 3.67
C ARG A 142 3.14 15.86 4.94
N VAL A 143 1.87 15.45 4.88
CA VAL A 143 1.12 15.00 6.07
C VAL A 143 1.78 13.80 6.77
N GLY A 144 2.38 12.88 6.01
CA GLY A 144 3.12 11.74 6.59
C GLY A 144 4.34 12.15 7.42
N ALA A 145 5.12 13.13 6.95
CA ALA A 145 6.24 13.68 7.70
C ALA A 145 5.77 14.46 8.94
N ALA A 146 4.66 15.20 8.81
CA ALA A 146 4.03 15.89 9.93
C ALA A 146 3.61 14.90 11.04
N ARG A 147 2.99 13.76 10.68
CA ARG A 147 2.62 12.69 11.62
C ARG A 147 3.82 12.22 12.45
N THR A 148 4.94 11.88 11.80
CA THR A 148 6.15 11.44 12.50
C THR A 148 6.69 12.51 13.45
N CYS A 149 6.61 13.78 13.07
CA CYS A 149 7.07 14.88 13.92
C CYS A 149 6.16 15.09 15.14
N TYR A 150 4.83 14.97 14.99
CA TYR A 150 3.90 15.01 16.12
C TYR A 150 4.14 13.86 17.09
N GLU A 151 4.40 12.63 16.60
CA GLU A 151 4.73 11.49 17.46
C GLU A 151 6.01 11.72 18.25
N ARG A 152 7.06 12.23 17.59
CA ARG A 152 8.32 12.56 18.26
C ARG A 152 8.15 13.66 19.30
N ALA A 153 7.29 14.65 19.05
CA ALA A 153 6.95 15.68 20.02
C ALA A 153 6.23 15.05 21.23
N LEU A 154 5.15 14.31 21.00
CA LEU A 154 4.36 13.68 22.06
C LEU A 154 5.17 12.65 22.87
N ALA A 155 6.16 11.99 22.27
CA ALA A 155 7.09 11.09 22.94
C ALA A 155 8.02 11.77 23.96
N GLN A 156 8.17 13.10 23.92
CA GLN A 156 8.91 13.83 24.97
C GLN A 156 8.17 13.82 26.32
N TRP A 157 6.84 13.65 26.30
CA TRP A 157 6.00 13.64 27.48
C TRP A 157 6.09 12.32 28.23
N ARG A 158 6.45 12.37 29.51
CA ARG A 158 6.56 11.22 30.42
C ARG A 158 5.56 11.38 31.56
N GLY A 159 4.42 10.72 31.41
CA GLY A 159 3.30 10.79 32.34
C GLY A 159 2.21 11.76 31.89
N GLU A 160 1.21 11.96 32.75
CA GLU A 160 0.01 12.75 32.45
C GLU A 160 0.19 14.24 32.70
N GLN A 161 1.05 14.62 33.66
CA GLN A 161 1.23 16.00 34.10
C GLN A 161 2.68 16.49 33.89
N ALA A 162 2.84 17.71 33.39
CA ALA A 162 4.12 18.40 33.38
C ALA A 162 4.51 18.88 34.78
N LEU A 163 5.80 19.06 35.01
CA LEU A 163 6.37 19.58 36.26
C LEU A 163 5.99 18.76 37.50
N SER A 164 5.77 17.44 37.37
CA SER A 164 5.47 16.57 38.51
C SER A 164 6.59 16.63 39.56
N GLY A 165 6.20 16.60 40.84
CA GLY A 165 7.10 16.83 41.99
C GLY A 165 7.21 18.30 42.43
N VAL A 166 6.80 19.26 41.59
CA VAL A 166 6.67 20.67 41.96
C VAL A 166 5.33 20.92 42.66
N PRO A 167 5.25 21.70 43.74
CA PRO A 167 3.97 22.04 44.37
C PRO A 167 3.02 22.79 43.42
N GLU A 168 1.73 22.48 43.47
CA GLU A 168 0.70 23.05 42.57
C GLU A 168 0.75 24.57 42.47
N ARG A 169 0.82 25.26 43.63
CA ARG A 169 0.92 26.72 43.72
C ARG A 169 2.08 27.37 42.95
N CYS A 170 3.14 26.61 42.66
CA CYS A 170 4.31 27.11 41.95
C CYS A 170 4.26 26.82 40.44
N ALA A 171 3.40 25.88 40.03
CA ALA A 171 3.43 25.32 38.68
C ALA A 171 2.08 25.37 37.96
N ALA A 172 0.99 25.84 38.60
CA ALA A 172 -0.36 25.83 38.05
C ALA A 172 -0.44 26.46 36.66
N ASP A 173 0.04 27.70 36.49
CA ASP A 173 -0.01 28.41 35.20
C ASP A 173 0.82 27.70 34.12
N ALA A 174 2.03 27.28 34.47
CA ALA A 174 2.92 26.56 33.56
C ALA A 174 2.32 25.20 33.17
N ARG A 175 1.73 24.46 34.11
CA ARG A 175 1.02 23.20 33.86
C ARG A 175 -0.18 23.39 32.95
N HIS A 176 -0.98 24.43 33.20
CA HIS A 176 -2.14 24.75 32.37
C HIS A 176 -1.72 25.05 30.93
N ARG A 177 -0.74 25.94 30.75
CA ARG A 177 -0.17 26.28 29.43
C ARG A 177 0.38 25.04 28.71
N LEU A 178 1.20 24.24 29.40
CA LEU A 178 1.81 23.05 28.81
C LEU A 178 0.76 21.97 28.49
N ALA A 179 -0.27 21.81 29.32
CA ALA A 179 -1.38 20.90 29.05
C ALA A 179 -2.18 21.34 27.81
N GLY A 180 -2.40 22.64 27.62
CA GLY A 180 -2.99 23.20 26.40
C GLY A 180 -2.15 22.85 25.16
N LEU A 181 -0.85 23.12 25.20
CA LEU A 181 0.06 22.77 24.09
C LEU A 181 0.07 21.28 23.78
N ARG A 182 0.01 20.41 24.80
CA ARG A 182 -0.10 18.96 24.61
C ARG A 182 -1.41 18.57 23.94
N LEU A 183 -2.51 19.18 24.35
CA LEU A 183 -3.82 18.93 23.79
C LEU A 183 -3.85 19.35 22.32
N ASP A 184 -3.39 20.56 21.99
CA ASP A 184 -3.28 21.03 20.61
C ASP A 184 -2.45 20.06 19.75
N ALA A 185 -1.28 19.64 20.24
CA ALA A 185 -0.44 18.66 19.53
C ALA A 185 -1.16 17.31 19.31
N ARG A 186 -1.97 16.85 20.27
CA ARG A 186 -2.77 15.62 20.13
C ARG A 186 -3.90 15.79 19.11
N LEU A 187 -4.58 16.94 19.10
CA LEU A 187 -5.64 17.24 18.14
C LEU A 187 -5.08 17.38 16.71
N GLU A 188 -4.00 18.14 16.55
CA GLU A 188 -3.31 18.32 15.26
C GLU A 188 -2.74 17.00 14.71
N HIS A 189 -2.24 16.13 15.62
CA HIS A 189 -1.81 14.78 15.26
C HIS A 189 -3.00 13.94 14.77
N ALA A 190 -4.13 13.97 15.46
CA ALA A 190 -5.31 13.22 15.04
C ALA A 190 -5.89 13.74 13.72
N GLU A 191 -5.87 15.05 13.49
CA GLU A 191 -6.17 15.64 12.18
C GLU A 191 -5.22 15.09 11.09
N ALA A 192 -3.93 14.89 11.40
CA ALA A 192 -2.98 14.29 10.46
C ALA A 192 -3.34 12.83 10.15
N LEU A 193 -3.69 12.05 11.17
CA LEU A 193 -4.13 10.65 11.02
C LEU A 193 -5.41 10.55 10.17
N LEU A 194 -6.38 11.45 10.39
CA LEU A 194 -7.61 11.52 9.61
C LEU A 194 -7.37 11.87 8.13
N ASP A 195 -6.47 12.81 7.86
CA ASP A 195 -6.06 13.15 6.48
C ASP A 195 -5.33 11.99 5.81
N LEU A 196 -4.57 11.26 6.61
CA LEU A 196 -3.91 10.04 6.22
C LEU A 196 -4.79 8.80 6.46
N GLY A 197 -6.11 8.82 6.35
CA GLY A 197 -6.92 7.57 6.32
C GLY A 197 -6.85 6.65 7.55
N GLU A 198 -6.03 6.96 8.57
CA GLU A 198 -5.77 6.17 9.79
C GLU A 198 -6.87 6.50 10.83
N HIS A 199 -8.13 6.32 10.42
CA HIS A 199 -9.31 6.77 11.18
C HIS A 199 -9.49 6.03 12.51
N ALA A 200 -9.23 4.72 12.52
CA ALA A 200 -9.32 3.91 13.73
C ALA A 200 -8.27 4.35 14.76
N GLU A 201 -7.02 4.57 14.32
CA GLU A 201 -5.95 5.06 15.18
C GLU A 201 -6.25 6.47 15.72
N ALA A 202 -6.83 7.35 14.88
CA ALA A 202 -7.27 8.66 15.32
C ALA A 202 -8.34 8.57 16.43
N ALA A 203 -9.33 7.69 16.28
CA ALA A 203 -10.36 7.47 17.29
C ALA A 203 -9.77 6.93 18.61
N GLU A 204 -8.87 5.95 18.55
CA GLU A 204 -8.21 5.36 19.72
C GLU A 204 -7.37 6.39 20.50
N ARG A 205 -6.69 7.31 19.79
CA ARG A 205 -5.88 8.34 20.43
C ARG A 205 -6.71 9.48 21.03
N ILE A 206 -7.87 9.78 20.46
CA ILE A 206 -8.75 10.87 20.91
C ILE A 206 -9.70 10.42 22.03
N ALA A 207 -10.26 9.20 21.96
CA ALA A 207 -11.29 8.74 22.89
C ALA A 207 -10.90 8.89 24.39
N PRO A 208 -9.66 8.60 24.83
CA PRO A 208 -9.26 8.78 26.22
C PRO A 208 -9.20 10.24 26.69
N LEU A 209 -9.24 11.22 25.78
CA LEU A 209 -9.18 12.65 26.11
C LEU A 209 -10.56 13.26 26.39
N VAL A 210 -11.63 12.58 25.96
CA VAL A 210 -13.02 13.03 26.09
C VAL A 210 -13.50 13.09 27.55
N PRO A 211 -13.20 12.10 28.41
CA PRO A 211 -13.53 12.19 29.83
C PRO A 211 -12.97 13.47 30.46
N GLY A 212 -13.81 14.22 31.16
CA GLY A 212 -13.44 15.51 31.77
C GLY A 212 -13.35 16.69 30.79
N ARG A 213 -13.63 16.50 29.49
CA ARG A 213 -13.71 17.56 28.47
C ARG A 213 -14.98 17.47 27.60
N PRO A 214 -16.17 17.38 28.19
CA PRO A 214 -17.42 17.27 27.42
C PRO A 214 -17.68 18.51 26.55
N TYR A 215 -17.16 19.68 26.94
CA TYR A 215 -17.41 20.96 26.27
C TYR A 215 -16.36 21.35 25.21
N ASP A 216 -15.34 20.53 24.98
CA ASP A 216 -14.35 20.76 23.92
C ASP A 216 -14.89 20.27 22.57
N GLU A 217 -15.68 21.11 21.91
CA GLU A 217 -16.37 20.73 20.67
C GLU A 217 -15.41 20.36 19.53
N ARG A 218 -14.16 20.87 19.52
CA ARG A 218 -13.16 20.48 18.51
C ARG A 218 -12.73 19.03 18.72
N LEU A 219 -12.43 18.66 19.97
CA LEU A 219 -12.14 17.29 20.37
C LEU A 219 -13.31 16.35 20.00
N GLN A 220 -14.54 16.76 20.34
CA GLN A 220 -15.74 15.96 20.06
C GLN A 220 -15.95 15.77 18.55
N ALA A 221 -15.80 16.83 17.75
CA ALA A 221 -15.94 16.77 16.30
C ALA A 221 -14.92 15.84 15.64
N LEU A 222 -13.65 15.87 16.09
CA LEU A 222 -12.61 14.98 15.57
C LEU A 222 -12.89 13.51 15.90
N LEU A 223 -13.33 13.20 17.12
CA LEU A 223 -13.72 11.84 17.48
C LEU A 223 -14.93 11.37 16.68
N MET A 224 -15.95 12.21 16.55
CA MET A 224 -17.15 11.93 15.78
C MET A 224 -16.84 11.62 14.31
N LEU A 225 -15.96 12.41 13.70
CA LEU A 225 -15.49 12.18 12.33
C LEU A 225 -14.66 10.90 12.22
N ALA A 226 -13.78 10.62 13.18
CA ALA A 226 -12.96 9.40 13.21
C ALA A 226 -13.82 8.15 13.33
N LEU A 227 -14.82 8.14 14.23
CA LEU A 227 -15.76 7.05 14.40
C LEU A 227 -16.59 6.80 13.13
N TYR A 228 -17.12 7.87 12.52
CA TYR A 228 -17.88 7.76 11.26
C TYR A 228 -17.04 7.18 10.13
N ARG A 229 -15.83 7.71 9.89
CA ARG A 229 -14.93 7.23 8.84
C ARG A 229 -14.37 5.82 9.10
N SER A 230 -14.44 5.34 10.34
CA SER A 230 -14.10 3.97 10.72
C SER A 230 -15.30 3.00 10.62
N GLY A 231 -16.44 3.44 10.10
CA GLY A 231 -17.66 2.62 9.99
C GLY A 231 -18.47 2.49 11.29
N ARG A 232 -18.09 3.21 12.36
CA ARG A 232 -18.75 3.19 13.69
C ARG A 232 -19.80 4.29 13.81
N THR A 233 -20.67 4.40 12.81
CA THR A 233 -21.70 5.45 12.72
C THR A 233 -22.63 5.52 13.95
N PRO A 234 -23.13 4.41 14.53
CA PRO A 234 -23.98 4.47 15.72
C PRO A 234 -23.30 5.17 16.90
N GLU A 235 -21.99 4.93 17.08
CA GLU A 235 -21.20 5.54 18.15
C GLU A 235 -20.95 7.03 17.90
N ALA A 236 -20.68 7.43 16.64
CA ALA A 236 -20.57 8.83 16.27
C ALA A 236 -21.86 9.62 16.56
N LEU A 237 -23.03 9.04 16.24
CA LEU A 237 -24.32 9.66 16.52
C LEU A 237 -24.68 9.66 18.01
N ALA A 238 -24.25 8.65 18.77
CA ALA A 238 -24.40 8.60 20.22
C ALA A 238 -23.54 9.67 20.91
N LEU A 239 -22.31 9.89 20.42
CA LEU A 239 -21.40 10.92 20.90
C LEU A 239 -22.02 12.31 20.78
N PHE A 240 -22.55 12.68 19.60
CA PHE A 240 -23.25 13.95 19.40
C PHE A 240 -24.42 14.14 20.36
N ARG A 241 -25.25 13.10 20.54
CA ARG A 241 -26.38 13.12 21.49
C ARG A 241 -25.92 13.28 22.94
N GLY A 242 -24.77 12.72 23.30
CA GLY A 242 -24.16 12.92 24.62
C GLY A 242 -23.70 14.36 24.82
N VAL A 243 -22.93 14.90 23.87
CA VAL A 243 -22.38 16.26 23.92
C VAL A 243 -23.49 17.32 23.94
N ARG A 244 -24.50 17.18 23.06
CA ARG A 244 -25.66 18.09 23.04
C ARG A 244 -26.40 18.10 24.38
N ARG A 245 -26.66 16.92 24.97
CA ARG A 245 -27.31 16.85 26.29
C ARG A 245 -26.50 17.56 27.36
N ALA A 246 -25.18 17.36 27.39
CA ALA A 246 -24.31 18.02 28.36
C ALA A 246 -24.28 19.55 28.16
N LEU A 247 -24.15 20.04 26.93
CA LEU A 247 -24.14 21.47 26.63
C LEU A 247 -25.47 22.16 26.98
N VAL A 248 -26.60 21.55 26.63
CA VAL A 248 -27.92 22.11 26.91
C VAL A 248 -28.23 22.07 28.40
N HIS A 249 -27.95 20.95 29.08
CA HIS A 249 -28.24 20.79 30.49
C HIS A 249 -27.33 21.64 31.39
N ASP A 250 -26.01 21.61 31.15
CA ASP A 250 -25.04 22.22 32.06
C ASP A 250 -24.79 23.70 31.74
N LEU A 251 -24.86 24.08 30.46
CA LEU A 251 -24.50 25.43 29.99
C LEU A 251 -25.68 26.19 29.34
N GLY A 252 -26.82 25.54 29.08
CA GLY A 252 -27.98 26.16 28.45
C GLY A 252 -27.76 26.57 26.98
N VAL A 253 -26.74 26.00 26.33
CA VAL A 253 -26.36 26.35 24.94
C VAL A 253 -26.46 25.13 24.02
N GLU A 254 -26.79 25.39 22.76
CA GLU A 254 -26.75 24.36 21.71
C GLU A 254 -25.32 24.19 21.14
N PRO A 255 -24.99 23.02 20.55
CA PRO A 255 -23.71 22.80 19.87
C PRO A 255 -23.44 23.83 18.78
N ARG A 256 -22.18 24.24 18.63
CA ARG A 256 -21.76 25.19 17.61
C ARG A 256 -22.06 24.66 16.20
N PRO A 257 -22.21 25.57 15.21
CA PRO A 257 -22.51 25.19 13.83
C PRO A 257 -21.56 24.15 13.23
N GLY A 258 -20.28 24.14 13.64
CA GLY A 258 -19.31 23.15 13.17
C GLY A 258 -19.69 21.71 13.55
N LEU A 259 -20.08 21.49 14.80
CA LEU A 259 -20.45 20.16 15.30
C LEU A 259 -21.84 19.74 14.78
N SER A 260 -22.79 20.67 14.71
CA SER A 260 -24.14 20.42 14.17
C SER A 260 -24.11 20.09 12.67
N ARG A 261 -23.33 20.83 11.86
CA ARG A 261 -23.16 20.50 10.43
C ARG A 261 -22.51 19.15 10.21
N LEU A 262 -21.54 18.77 11.05
CA LEU A 262 -20.93 17.44 10.98
C LEU A 262 -21.98 16.36 11.26
N HIS A 263 -22.87 16.58 12.24
CA HIS A 263 -23.97 15.66 12.54
C HIS A 263 -24.92 15.49 11.34
N GLU A 264 -25.38 16.59 10.76
CA GLU A 264 -26.26 16.58 9.58
C GLU A 264 -25.62 15.84 8.40
N ARG A 265 -24.35 16.13 8.10
CA ARG A 265 -23.62 15.47 7.02
C ARG A 265 -23.46 13.96 7.25
N ILE A 266 -23.27 13.53 8.50
CA ILE A 266 -23.24 12.10 8.87
C ILE A 266 -24.61 11.45 8.66
N LEU A 267 -25.71 12.12 9.04
CA LEU A 267 -27.07 11.61 8.84
C LEU A 267 -27.39 11.41 7.35
N HIS A 268 -26.90 12.29 6.48
CA HIS A 268 -27.10 12.22 5.03
C HIS A 268 -26.07 11.38 4.28
N ALA A 269 -25.13 10.73 4.99
CA ALA A 269 -24.02 9.99 4.38
C ALA A 269 -23.29 10.81 3.30
N ASP A 270 -23.04 12.10 3.57
CA ASP A 270 -22.51 13.06 2.62
C ASP A 270 -21.17 12.58 2.00
N PRO A 271 -21.07 12.48 0.66
CA PRO A 271 -19.84 12.07 -0.03
C PRO A 271 -18.60 12.91 0.32
N SER A 272 -18.77 14.16 0.73
CA SER A 272 -17.67 15.04 1.14
C SER A 272 -17.07 14.67 2.52
N LEU A 273 -17.76 13.84 3.30
CA LEU A 273 -17.20 13.23 4.52
C LEU A 273 -16.43 11.95 4.24
N ALA A 274 -16.52 11.40 3.03
CA ALA A 274 -15.75 10.24 2.63
C ALA A 274 -14.27 10.47 2.98
N ALA A 275 -13.62 9.41 3.45
CA ALA A 275 -12.20 9.43 3.74
C ALA A 275 -11.45 10.07 2.56
N PRO A 276 -10.47 10.96 2.80
CA PRO A 276 -9.49 11.28 1.76
C PRO A 276 -9.00 9.94 1.24
N ARG A 277 -9.20 9.67 -0.06
CA ARG A 277 -8.77 8.41 -0.68
C ARG A 277 -7.27 8.31 -0.50
N GLN A 278 -6.85 7.64 0.55
CA GLN A 278 -5.48 7.26 0.68
C GLN A 278 -5.16 6.23 -0.40
N PRO A 279 -4.03 6.36 -1.10
CA PRO A 279 -3.43 5.18 -1.70
C PRO A 279 -3.18 4.17 -0.56
N PRO A 280 -3.51 2.88 -0.78
CA PRO A 280 -3.61 1.89 0.29
C PRO A 280 -2.31 1.79 1.10
N ARG A 281 -2.41 2.02 2.41
CA ARG A 281 -1.33 1.84 3.37
C ARG A 281 -1.09 0.35 3.61
N SER A 282 0.04 -0.13 3.12
CA SER A 282 0.56 -1.47 3.39
C SER A 282 1.24 -1.46 4.77
N LEU A 283 0.83 -2.36 5.66
CA LEU A 283 1.49 -2.62 6.94
C LEU A 283 2.89 -3.23 6.69
N THR A 284 3.88 -2.72 7.40
CA THR A 284 5.32 -3.08 7.32
C THR A 284 5.57 -4.60 7.53
N PRO A 285 6.68 -5.14 6.99
CA PRO A 285 7.90 -5.16 7.80
C PRO A 285 9.17 -4.72 7.05
N ALA A 286 10.16 -4.35 7.85
CA ALA A 286 11.52 -3.92 7.52
C ALA A 286 12.12 -4.52 6.23
N CYS A 287 12.43 -3.64 5.28
CA CYS A 287 13.60 -3.57 4.39
C CYS A 287 13.35 -2.44 3.38
N PRO A 288 14.37 -1.78 2.80
CA PRO A 288 14.14 -0.68 1.88
C PRO A 288 13.55 -1.24 0.58
N ALA A 289 12.24 -1.04 0.37
CA ALA A 289 11.54 -1.47 -0.83
C ALA A 289 11.45 -0.33 -1.86
N PRO A 290 11.49 -0.64 -3.17
CA PRO A 290 11.69 0.31 -4.25
C PRO A 290 10.39 1.04 -4.64
N ALA A 291 10.53 2.16 -5.35
CA ALA A 291 9.46 3.02 -5.84
C ALA A 291 8.22 2.26 -6.36
N HIS A 292 7.02 2.76 -6.01
CA HIS A 292 5.71 2.26 -6.46
C HIS A 292 5.71 1.89 -7.95
N ARG A 293 5.80 0.59 -8.25
CA ARG A 293 5.48 0.06 -9.58
C ARG A 293 3.97 -0.14 -9.62
N LEU A 294 3.29 0.48 -10.59
CA LEU A 294 1.92 0.13 -10.97
C LEU A 294 1.81 -1.40 -11.14
N PRO A 295 0.66 -2.03 -10.82
CA PRO A 295 0.49 -3.46 -11.03
C PRO A 295 0.82 -3.79 -12.48
N VAL A 296 1.82 -4.65 -12.65
CA VAL A 296 2.32 -5.11 -13.95
C VAL A 296 1.19 -5.91 -14.64
N PRO A 297 0.70 -5.49 -15.82
CA PRO A 297 -0.36 -6.21 -16.51
C PRO A 297 0.01 -7.68 -16.77
N ALA A 298 -0.89 -8.62 -16.47
CA ALA A 298 -0.68 -10.05 -16.66
C ALA A 298 -1.92 -10.67 -17.32
N GLN A 299 -2.20 -10.28 -18.57
CA GLN A 299 -3.48 -10.53 -19.23
C GLN A 299 -3.54 -11.80 -20.09
N LEU A 300 -2.48 -12.61 -20.08
CA LEU A 300 -2.43 -13.80 -20.91
C LEU A 300 -3.54 -14.79 -20.50
N PRO A 301 -4.31 -15.33 -21.46
CA PRO A 301 -5.23 -16.44 -21.20
C PRO A 301 -4.49 -17.63 -20.60
N ARG A 302 -5.21 -18.53 -19.92
CA ARG A 302 -4.61 -19.75 -19.36
C ARG A 302 -3.87 -20.54 -20.44
N ASP A 303 -2.66 -20.99 -20.10
CA ASP A 303 -1.93 -21.89 -20.99
C ASP A 303 -2.65 -23.23 -21.13
N SER A 304 -2.53 -23.86 -22.30
CA SER A 304 -3.08 -25.19 -22.54
C SER A 304 -2.13 -26.23 -21.98
N ALA A 305 -2.51 -26.89 -20.88
CA ALA A 305 -1.72 -27.98 -20.30
C ALA A 305 -1.40 -29.08 -21.35
N ASP A 306 -2.30 -29.29 -22.31
CA ASP A 306 -2.21 -30.31 -23.37
C ASP A 306 -1.58 -29.82 -24.68
N PHE A 307 -0.76 -28.77 -24.64
CA PHE A 307 -0.01 -28.32 -25.81
C PHE A 307 0.88 -29.44 -26.36
N THR A 308 0.71 -29.79 -27.65
CA THR A 308 1.36 -30.95 -28.26
C THR A 308 1.79 -30.63 -29.68
N GLY A 309 3.03 -30.99 -30.03
CA GLY A 309 3.65 -30.69 -31.33
C GLY A 309 4.12 -29.24 -31.45
N ARG A 310 4.66 -28.88 -32.62
CA ARG A 310 5.16 -27.53 -32.96
C ARG A 310 6.37 -27.06 -32.15
N GLU A 311 7.23 -27.98 -31.74
CA GLU A 311 8.43 -27.69 -30.96
C GLU A 311 9.42 -26.79 -31.72
N GLU A 312 9.46 -26.92 -33.05
CA GLU A 312 10.26 -26.08 -33.95
C GLU A 312 9.76 -24.64 -33.96
N GLU A 313 8.46 -24.43 -34.17
CA GLU A 313 7.85 -23.11 -34.21
C GLU A 313 7.93 -22.42 -32.84
N VAL A 314 7.78 -23.16 -31.74
CA VAL A 314 7.99 -22.63 -30.38
C VAL A 314 9.45 -22.15 -30.22
N ARG A 315 10.43 -22.93 -30.66
CA ARG A 315 11.84 -22.55 -30.58
C ARG A 315 12.14 -21.32 -31.42
N GLN A 316 11.64 -21.28 -32.66
CA GLN A 316 11.78 -20.14 -33.56
C GLN A 316 11.16 -18.88 -32.95
N LEU A 317 9.94 -18.94 -32.42
CA LEU A 317 9.30 -17.79 -31.78
C LEU A 317 10.06 -17.31 -30.54
N ARG A 318 10.61 -18.22 -29.74
CA ARG A 318 11.43 -17.84 -28.57
C ARG A 318 12.74 -17.14 -28.96
N GLU A 319 13.32 -17.51 -30.10
CA GLU A 319 14.52 -16.85 -30.63
C GLU A 319 14.19 -15.50 -31.25
N LEU A 320 13.08 -15.40 -32.00
CA LEU A 320 12.62 -14.14 -32.59
C LEU A 320 12.19 -13.11 -31.53
N LEU A 321 11.68 -13.58 -30.39
CA LEU A 321 11.37 -12.75 -29.22
C LEU A 321 12.58 -12.60 -28.27
N ARG A 322 13.78 -13.05 -28.67
CA ARG A 322 15.01 -12.80 -27.93
C ARG A 322 15.47 -11.37 -28.21
N ARG A 323 16.04 -10.74 -27.17
CA ARG A 323 16.46 -9.35 -27.20
C ARG A 323 17.56 -9.15 -28.27
N PRO A 324 17.42 -8.19 -29.19
CA PRO A 324 18.56 -7.71 -29.95
C PRO A 324 19.44 -6.83 -29.04
N ASP A 325 20.74 -7.10 -28.99
CA ASP A 325 21.71 -6.38 -28.14
C ASP A 325 22.06 -4.97 -28.65
N SER A 326 21.40 -4.51 -29.72
CA SER A 326 21.70 -3.24 -30.39
C SER A 326 20.67 -2.14 -30.06
N PRO A 327 21.13 -0.91 -29.71
CA PRO A 327 20.24 0.23 -29.44
C PRO A 327 19.47 0.75 -30.67
N ALA A 328 19.76 0.26 -31.87
CA ALA A 328 19.04 0.57 -33.11
C ALA A 328 17.92 -0.44 -33.45
N ALA A 329 17.62 -1.38 -32.55
CA ALA A 329 16.65 -2.42 -32.83
C ALA A 329 15.22 -1.89 -32.89
N VAL A 330 14.40 -2.47 -33.78
CA VAL A 330 12.96 -2.19 -33.86
C VAL A 330 12.21 -3.20 -32.98
N CYS A 331 11.04 -2.81 -32.45
CA CYS A 331 10.13 -3.72 -31.75
C CYS A 331 9.82 -4.97 -32.62
N PRO A 332 10.25 -6.18 -32.24
CA PRO A 332 9.97 -7.38 -33.02
C PRO A 332 8.47 -7.64 -33.07
N THR A 333 7.91 -7.62 -34.29
CA THR A 333 6.49 -7.89 -34.55
C THR A 333 6.37 -9.18 -35.33
N VAL A 334 5.92 -10.27 -34.70
CA VAL A 334 5.79 -11.58 -35.35
C VAL A 334 4.33 -11.83 -35.69
N VAL A 335 4.06 -12.16 -36.96
CA VAL A 335 2.70 -12.46 -37.45
C VAL A 335 2.59 -13.96 -37.72
N ILE A 336 1.84 -14.65 -36.86
CA ILE A 336 1.50 -16.06 -36.98
C ILE A 336 0.26 -16.18 -37.86
N SER A 337 0.47 -16.66 -39.09
CA SER A 337 -0.57 -16.76 -40.13
C SER A 337 -0.89 -18.21 -40.49
N GLY A 338 -2.15 -18.49 -40.83
CA GLY A 338 -2.58 -19.85 -41.22
C GLY A 338 -4.10 -20.00 -41.17
N ALA A 339 -4.61 -21.09 -41.74
CA ALA A 339 -6.05 -21.37 -41.77
C ALA A 339 -6.68 -21.42 -40.36
N ALA A 340 -8.00 -21.21 -40.28
CA ALA A 340 -8.75 -21.36 -39.05
C ALA A 340 -8.57 -22.78 -38.44
N GLY A 341 -8.59 -22.88 -37.11
CA GLY A 341 -8.49 -24.18 -36.42
C GLY A 341 -7.09 -24.80 -36.36
N LEU A 342 -6.04 -24.16 -36.91
CA LEU A 342 -4.65 -24.65 -36.84
C LEU A 342 -3.96 -24.43 -35.48
N GLY A 343 -4.61 -23.77 -34.53
CA GLY A 343 -4.07 -23.54 -33.18
C GLY A 343 -3.13 -22.33 -33.05
N LYS A 344 -3.27 -21.31 -33.92
CA LYS A 344 -2.45 -20.08 -33.89
C LYS A 344 -2.50 -19.37 -32.54
N SER A 345 -3.72 -19.14 -32.02
CA SER A 345 -3.96 -18.53 -30.70
C SER A 345 -3.35 -19.35 -29.59
N THR A 346 -3.49 -20.69 -29.66
CA THR A 346 -2.89 -21.62 -28.69
C THR A 346 -1.36 -21.56 -28.72
N LEU A 347 -0.73 -21.54 -29.90
CA LEU A 347 0.73 -21.39 -30.02
C LEU A 347 1.21 -20.04 -29.46
N ALA A 348 0.50 -18.96 -29.79
CA ALA A 348 0.89 -17.61 -29.39
C ALA A 348 0.80 -17.43 -27.86
N VAL A 349 -0.27 -17.89 -27.23
CA VAL A 349 -0.44 -17.89 -25.76
C VAL A 349 0.61 -18.78 -25.10
N HIS A 350 0.86 -19.98 -25.64
CA HIS A 350 1.84 -20.91 -25.08
C HIS A 350 3.26 -20.32 -25.08
N VAL A 351 3.68 -19.71 -26.20
CA VAL A 351 4.98 -19.02 -26.26
C VAL A 351 5.01 -17.82 -25.34
N ALA A 352 3.93 -17.03 -25.27
CA ALA A 352 3.83 -15.86 -24.41
C ALA A 352 4.06 -16.20 -22.92
N HIS A 353 3.55 -17.34 -22.45
CA HIS A 353 3.84 -17.86 -21.10
C HIS A 353 5.30 -18.23 -20.92
N GLN A 354 5.93 -18.88 -21.91
CA GLN A 354 7.34 -19.29 -21.83
C GLN A 354 8.34 -18.13 -21.85
N VAL A 355 7.97 -16.98 -22.44
CA VAL A 355 8.84 -15.79 -22.51
C VAL A 355 8.48 -14.72 -21.51
N ARG A 356 7.51 -14.98 -20.61
CA ARG A 356 6.98 -14.02 -19.64
C ARG A 356 8.07 -13.30 -18.84
N ASP A 357 9.06 -14.04 -18.36
CA ASP A 357 10.16 -13.51 -17.54
C ASP A 357 11.04 -12.48 -18.29
N ARG A 358 10.97 -12.44 -19.62
CA ARG A 358 11.69 -11.47 -20.45
C ARG A 358 10.99 -10.13 -20.56
N PHE A 359 9.73 -10.03 -20.14
CA PHE A 359 8.90 -8.82 -20.20
C PHE A 359 8.44 -8.44 -18.79
N PRO A 360 9.34 -7.88 -17.95
CA PRO A 360 9.07 -7.60 -16.55
C PRO A 360 8.02 -6.51 -16.33
N ASP A 361 7.76 -5.67 -17.35
CA ASP A 361 6.78 -4.59 -17.25
C ASP A 361 5.38 -5.02 -17.68
N GLY A 362 5.21 -6.27 -18.13
CA GLY A 362 3.90 -6.95 -18.23
C GLY A 362 3.56 -7.53 -19.60
N GLN A 363 2.36 -8.11 -19.68
CA GLN A 363 1.79 -8.70 -20.88
C GLN A 363 0.36 -8.17 -21.10
N LEU A 364 0.10 -7.64 -22.30
CA LEU A 364 -1.20 -7.17 -22.75
C LEU A 364 -1.80 -8.14 -23.76
N TYR A 365 -3.10 -8.40 -23.66
CA TYR A 365 -3.81 -9.34 -24.54
C TYR A 365 -5.12 -8.75 -25.05
N ALA A 366 -5.34 -8.83 -26.36
CA ALA A 366 -6.61 -8.44 -26.96
C ALA A 366 -7.01 -9.35 -28.12
N VAL A 367 -8.29 -9.68 -28.19
CA VAL A 367 -8.91 -10.35 -29.34
C VAL A 367 -9.50 -9.27 -30.26
N LEU A 368 -9.04 -9.23 -31.51
CA LEU A 368 -9.36 -8.19 -32.48
C LEU A 368 -10.61 -8.45 -33.31
N GLY A 369 -11.13 -9.69 -33.35
CA GLY A 369 -12.25 -10.15 -34.20
C GLY A 369 -13.48 -9.23 -34.24
N GLY A 370 -13.41 -8.17 -35.06
CA GLY A 370 -14.42 -7.13 -35.22
C GLY A 370 -14.33 -5.89 -34.31
N ARG A 371 -13.35 -5.81 -33.39
CA ARG A 371 -13.23 -4.67 -32.45
C ARG A 371 -12.54 -3.47 -33.09
N ALA A 372 -13.00 -2.26 -32.75
CA ALA A 372 -12.35 -1.03 -33.15
C ALA A 372 -11.00 -0.88 -32.40
N PRO A 373 -9.90 -0.50 -33.09
CA PRO A 373 -8.59 -0.31 -32.45
C PRO A 373 -8.61 0.72 -31.31
N ALA A 374 -9.51 1.70 -31.38
CA ALA A 374 -9.66 2.74 -30.35
C ALA A 374 -10.12 2.14 -29.00
N ASP A 375 -10.98 1.13 -29.01
CA ASP A 375 -11.48 0.47 -27.80
C ASP A 375 -10.40 -0.40 -27.16
N VAL A 376 -9.60 -1.06 -27.98
CA VAL A 376 -8.47 -1.88 -27.53
C VAL A 376 -7.40 -1.00 -26.88
N LEU A 377 -7.06 0.14 -27.50
CA LEU A 377 -6.13 1.12 -26.90
C LEU A 377 -6.68 1.73 -25.62
N GLY A 378 -7.98 2.04 -25.56
CA GLY A 378 -8.59 2.56 -24.35
C GLY A 378 -8.36 1.63 -23.16
N ARG A 379 -8.63 0.33 -23.36
CA ARG A 379 -8.39 -0.71 -22.35
C ARG A 379 -6.91 -0.85 -22.00
N PHE A 380 -6.02 -0.92 -22.99
CA PHE A 380 -4.58 -1.01 -22.73
C PHE A 380 -4.04 0.19 -21.94
N LEU A 381 -4.56 1.40 -22.18
CA LEU A 381 -4.18 2.58 -21.42
C LEU A 381 -4.65 2.47 -19.96
N GLU A 382 -5.89 2.04 -19.74
CA GLU A 382 -6.41 1.77 -18.39
C GLU A 382 -5.58 0.72 -17.66
N ASP A 383 -5.26 -0.38 -18.34
CA ASP A 383 -4.45 -1.48 -17.81
C ASP A 383 -3.00 -1.05 -17.49
N LEU A 384 -2.45 -0.09 -18.25
CA LEU A 384 -1.14 0.50 -18.00
C LEU A 384 -1.15 1.59 -16.91
N GLY A 385 -2.32 1.85 -16.32
CA GLY A 385 -2.52 2.73 -15.16
C GLY A 385 -3.05 4.13 -15.47
N VAL A 386 -3.57 4.39 -16.68
CA VAL A 386 -4.24 5.65 -17.02
C VAL A 386 -5.65 5.64 -16.45
N ALA A 387 -6.04 6.68 -15.70
CA ALA A 387 -7.39 6.71 -15.17
C ALA A 387 -8.42 6.85 -16.31
N PRO A 388 -9.64 6.27 -16.21
CA PRO A 388 -10.63 6.31 -17.30
C PRO A 388 -10.97 7.72 -17.83
N HIS A 389 -10.89 8.74 -16.97
CA HIS A 389 -11.13 10.14 -17.33
C HIS A 389 -9.93 10.84 -17.98
N GLU A 390 -8.74 10.23 -17.91
CA GLU A 390 -7.50 10.72 -18.54
C GLU A 390 -7.21 10.04 -19.88
N VAL A 391 -8.01 9.02 -20.25
CA VAL A 391 -7.90 8.35 -21.56
C VAL A 391 -8.37 9.34 -22.63
N PRO A 392 -7.49 9.77 -23.57
CA PRO A 392 -7.88 10.73 -24.59
C PRO A 392 -8.98 10.20 -25.51
N ASP A 393 -9.85 11.07 -26.00
CA ASP A 393 -10.80 10.72 -27.06
C ASP A 393 -10.12 10.67 -28.43
N GLY A 394 -10.53 9.70 -29.25
CA GLY A 394 -10.04 9.49 -30.60
C GLY A 394 -8.84 8.54 -30.70
N LEU A 395 -8.80 7.79 -31.81
CA LEU A 395 -7.82 6.73 -32.07
C LEU A 395 -6.38 7.26 -32.02
N GLU A 396 -6.10 8.33 -32.75
CA GLU A 396 -4.75 8.91 -32.89
C GLU A 396 -4.17 9.34 -31.54
N ARG A 397 -4.97 10.03 -30.71
CA ARG A 397 -4.52 10.52 -29.39
C ARG A 397 -4.26 9.36 -28.43
N ARG A 398 -5.09 8.31 -28.45
CA ARG A 398 -4.86 7.09 -27.66
C ARG A 398 -3.58 6.38 -28.11
N ALA A 399 -3.33 6.31 -29.41
CA ALA A 399 -2.14 5.66 -29.96
C ALA A 399 -0.85 6.42 -29.60
N VAL A 400 -0.86 7.76 -29.65
CA VAL A 400 0.26 8.59 -29.15
C VAL A 400 0.52 8.32 -27.68
N ARG A 401 -0.53 8.35 -26.84
CA ARG A 401 -0.40 8.09 -25.40
C ARG A 401 0.14 6.69 -25.11
N PHE A 402 -0.31 5.69 -25.86
CA PHE A 402 0.17 4.31 -25.74
C PHE A 402 1.65 4.21 -26.10
N ARG A 403 2.10 4.85 -27.19
CA ARG A 403 3.53 4.90 -27.56
C ARG A 403 4.38 5.59 -26.50
N THR A 404 3.90 6.68 -25.90
CA THR A 404 4.60 7.37 -24.80
C THR A 404 4.76 6.47 -23.58
N LEU A 405 3.71 5.76 -23.16
CA LEU A 405 3.77 4.89 -21.97
C LEU A 405 4.62 3.63 -22.17
N THR A 406 4.71 3.14 -23.41
CA THR A 406 5.47 1.95 -23.75
C THR A 406 6.92 2.25 -24.13
N ALA A 407 7.29 3.51 -24.34
CA ALA A 407 8.64 3.95 -24.76
C ALA A 407 9.79 3.41 -23.89
N GLU A 408 9.59 3.39 -22.56
CA GLU A 408 10.60 2.95 -21.59
C GLU A 408 10.24 1.61 -20.91
N ARG A 409 9.20 0.93 -21.40
CA ARG A 409 8.72 -0.33 -20.82
C ARG A 409 9.06 -1.53 -21.68
N ARG A 410 9.16 -2.69 -21.01
CA ARG A 410 9.39 -4.01 -21.60
C ARG A 410 8.14 -4.85 -21.51
N LEU A 411 7.28 -4.71 -22.52
CA LEU A 411 5.97 -5.32 -22.59
C LEU A 411 5.87 -6.35 -23.72
N LEU A 412 5.12 -7.42 -23.49
CA LEU A 412 4.65 -8.30 -24.55
C LEU A 412 3.21 -7.95 -24.91
N VAL A 413 2.93 -7.67 -26.17
CA VAL A 413 1.58 -7.41 -26.67
C VAL A 413 1.15 -8.58 -27.54
N LEU A 414 0.08 -9.28 -27.14
CA LEU A 414 -0.51 -10.38 -27.88
C LEU A 414 -1.85 -9.95 -28.48
N LEU A 415 -1.90 -9.86 -29.81
CA LEU A 415 -3.08 -9.46 -30.60
C LEU A 415 -3.62 -10.68 -31.35
N ASP A 416 -4.75 -11.21 -30.88
CA ASP A 416 -5.34 -12.43 -31.42
C ASP A 416 -6.44 -12.12 -32.46
N ASP A 417 -6.47 -12.88 -33.55
CA ASP A 417 -7.45 -12.79 -34.64
C ASP A 417 -7.50 -11.44 -35.38
N ALA A 418 -6.33 -10.94 -35.79
CA ALA A 418 -6.22 -9.74 -36.62
C ALA A 418 -6.76 -9.98 -38.05
N GLN A 419 -7.62 -9.08 -38.54
CA GLN A 419 -8.23 -9.20 -39.87
C GLN A 419 -7.55 -8.33 -40.93
N SER A 420 -7.01 -7.17 -40.53
CA SER A 420 -6.31 -6.26 -41.45
C SER A 420 -5.09 -5.61 -40.82
N THR A 421 -4.19 -5.12 -41.68
CA THR A 421 -3.01 -4.34 -41.26
C THR A 421 -3.41 -3.03 -40.58
N ASP A 422 -4.51 -2.42 -41.01
CA ASP A 422 -4.98 -1.12 -40.49
C ASP A 422 -5.38 -1.22 -39.01
N GLN A 423 -5.88 -2.38 -38.56
CA GLN A 423 -6.17 -2.60 -37.14
C GLN A 423 -4.92 -2.58 -36.26
N LEU A 424 -3.76 -2.92 -36.83
CA LEU A 424 -2.54 -3.15 -36.07
C LEU A 424 -1.68 -1.90 -35.98
N ARG A 425 -1.63 -1.04 -37.00
CA ARG A 425 -0.69 0.09 -37.08
C ARG A 425 -0.67 0.95 -35.82
N GLU A 426 -1.85 1.26 -35.28
CA GLU A 426 -1.98 2.10 -34.07
C GLU A 426 -1.81 1.33 -32.75
N LEU A 427 -1.82 -0.01 -32.79
CA LEU A 427 -1.62 -0.90 -31.64
C LEU A 427 -0.15 -1.31 -31.43
N LEU A 428 0.76 -0.89 -32.32
CA LEU A 428 2.17 -1.23 -32.21
C LEU A 428 2.92 -0.26 -31.29
N PRO A 429 3.65 -0.75 -30.27
CA PRO A 429 4.56 0.06 -29.49
C PRO A 429 5.79 0.42 -30.34
N ALA A 430 6.38 1.59 -30.07
CA ALA A 430 7.56 2.07 -30.79
C ALA A 430 8.89 1.62 -30.14
N ALA A 431 8.84 1.08 -28.93
CA ALA A 431 10.03 0.81 -28.12
C ALA A 431 10.74 -0.50 -28.49
N PRO A 432 12.09 -0.52 -28.55
CA PRO A 432 12.87 -1.75 -28.77
C PRO A 432 12.72 -2.80 -27.65
N GLY A 433 12.27 -2.37 -26.46
CA GLY A 433 12.06 -3.23 -25.31
C GLY A 433 10.75 -4.03 -25.34
N CYS A 434 9.82 -3.67 -26.22
CA CYS A 434 8.54 -4.33 -26.39
C CYS A 434 8.61 -5.40 -27.50
N ALA A 435 7.72 -6.38 -27.46
CA ALA A 435 7.53 -7.33 -28.55
C ALA A 435 6.02 -7.52 -28.83
N VAL A 436 5.67 -7.77 -30.09
CA VAL A 436 4.29 -7.98 -30.51
C VAL A 436 4.14 -9.34 -31.17
N LEU A 437 3.21 -10.14 -30.65
CA LEU A 437 2.72 -11.36 -31.27
C LEU A 437 1.35 -11.11 -31.86
N VAL A 438 1.19 -11.37 -33.14
CA VAL A 438 -0.09 -11.22 -33.84
C VAL A 438 -0.51 -12.57 -34.39
N THR A 439 -1.75 -12.99 -34.16
CA THR A 439 -2.33 -14.13 -34.90
C THR A 439 -3.29 -13.60 -35.96
N SER A 440 -3.26 -14.18 -37.16
CA SER A 440 -4.17 -13.82 -38.24
C SER A 440 -4.44 -14.99 -39.16
N GLN A 441 -5.57 -14.98 -39.86
CA GLN A 441 -5.82 -15.93 -40.93
C GLN A 441 -5.06 -15.55 -42.21
N ALA A 442 -4.83 -14.24 -42.42
CA ALA A 442 -4.07 -13.71 -43.54
C ALA A 442 -2.60 -13.44 -43.15
N PRO A 443 -1.66 -13.40 -44.11
CA PRO A 443 -0.24 -13.13 -43.82
C PRO A 443 0.08 -11.64 -43.57
N LEU A 444 -0.91 -10.74 -43.61
CA LEU A 444 -0.83 -9.29 -43.34
C LEU A 444 0.40 -8.63 -43.97
N ARG A 445 0.47 -8.68 -45.32
CA ARG A 445 1.70 -8.40 -46.07
C ARG A 445 2.17 -6.94 -46.05
N ASP A 446 1.30 -6.04 -45.63
CA ASP A 446 1.54 -4.61 -45.67
C ASP A 446 2.01 -4.05 -44.31
N LEU A 447 2.18 -4.92 -43.30
CA LEU A 447 2.68 -4.50 -42.00
C LEU A 447 4.21 -4.36 -42.02
N PRO A 448 4.76 -3.16 -41.74
CA PRO A 448 6.20 -2.92 -41.77
C PRO A 448 6.92 -3.62 -40.63
N GLY A 449 8.15 -4.09 -40.87
CA GLY A 449 9.00 -4.69 -39.84
C GLY A 449 8.52 -6.04 -39.28
N ARG A 450 7.50 -6.67 -39.91
CA ARG A 450 6.98 -7.95 -39.45
C ARG A 450 7.93 -9.11 -39.76
N VAL A 451 7.94 -10.11 -38.89
CA VAL A 451 8.49 -11.44 -39.16
C VAL A 451 7.31 -12.40 -39.40
N PRO A 452 7.10 -12.90 -40.63
CA PRO A 452 5.99 -13.81 -40.90
C PRO A 452 6.34 -15.24 -40.43
N LEU A 453 5.46 -15.84 -39.64
CA LEU A 453 5.50 -17.26 -39.32
C LEU A 453 4.24 -17.92 -39.89
N ARG A 454 4.41 -18.81 -40.87
CA ARG A 454 3.28 -19.56 -41.45
C ARG A 454 3.12 -20.87 -40.72
N LEU A 455 1.90 -21.09 -40.26
CA LEU A 455 1.53 -22.22 -39.45
C LEU A 455 0.73 -23.19 -40.33
N GLY A 456 1.32 -24.36 -40.59
CA GLY A 456 0.70 -25.44 -41.38
C GLY A 456 -0.10 -26.43 -40.52
N PRO A 457 -0.77 -27.41 -41.15
CA PRO A 457 -1.32 -28.57 -40.45
C PRO A 457 -0.21 -29.34 -39.71
N LEU A 458 -0.59 -30.06 -38.65
CA LEU A 458 0.33 -30.94 -37.93
C LEU A 458 0.73 -32.10 -38.83
N ASP A 459 1.98 -32.54 -38.71
CA ASP A 459 2.42 -33.77 -39.36
C ASP A 459 1.75 -35.02 -38.73
N ALA A 460 1.90 -36.17 -39.39
CA ALA A 460 1.28 -37.41 -38.92
C ALA A 460 1.77 -37.81 -37.51
N ALA A 461 3.05 -37.62 -37.21
CA ALA A 461 3.63 -37.98 -35.91
C ALA A 461 3.13 -37.06 -34.78
N GLN A 462 2.99 -35.77 -35.04
CA GLN A 462 2.41 -34.76 -34.15
C GLN A 462 0.92 -35.00 -33.91
N SER A 463 0.18 -35.33 -34.97
CA SER A 463 -1.24 -35.64 -34.89
C SER A 463 -1.51 -36.87 -34.01
N LEU A 464 -0.71 -37.93 -34.20
CA LEU A 464 -0.78 -39.13 -33.36
C LEU A 464 -0.38 -38.86 -31.91
N ARG A 465 0.65 -38.04 -31.67
CA ARG A 465 1.04 -37.63 -30.30
C ARG A 465 -0.11 -36.89 -29.59
N LEU A 466 -0.79 -35.99 -30.28
CA LEU A 466 -1.93 -35.27 -29.74
C LEU A 466 -3.07 -36.23 -29.39
N LEU A 467 -3.46 -37.12 -30.31
CA LEU A 467 -4.51 -38.11 -30.06
C LEU A 467 -4.18 -39.05 -28.89
N ARG A 468 -2.93 -39.53 -28.81
CA ARG A 468 -2.47 -40.39 -27.70
C ARG A 468 -2.56 -39.69 -26.35
N ARG A 469 -2.21 -38.41 -26.29
CA ARG A 469 -2.27 -37.62 -25.06
C ARG A 469 -3.69 -37.48 -24.52
N PHE A 470 -4.67 -37.24 -25.39
CA PHE A 470 -6.08 -37.23 -25.03
C PHE A 470 -6.59 -38.62 -24.64
N ALA A 471 -6.12 -39.69 -25.30
CA ALA A 471 -6.45 -41.06 -24.95
C ALA A 471 -5.87 -41.52 -23.60
N SER A 472 -4.73 -40.97 -23.17
CA SER A 472 -4.14 -41.27 -21.86
C SER A 472 -4.76 -40.51 -20.67
N GLY A 473 -5.65 -39.53 -20.93
CA GLY A 473 -6.33 -38.73 -19.90
C GLY A 473 -7.81 -39.08 -19.66
N ALA A 474 -8.45 -39.80 -20.58
CA ALA A 474 -9.79 -40.38 -20.45
C ALA A 474 -9.65 -41.92 -20.35
N PRO A 475 -10.66 -42.69 -19.88
CA PRO A 475 -10.57 -44.14 -19.78
C PRO A 475 -10.67 -44.80 -21.17
N LEU A 476 -9.75 -44.50 -22.07
CA LEU A 476 -9.47 -45.32 -23.26
C LEU A 476 -8.42 -46.41 -22.94
N ALA A 477 -7.95 -46.46 -21.69
CA ALA A 477 -7.19 -47.60 -21.17
C ALA A 477 -8.07 -48.86 -20.95
N SER A 478 -9.40 -48.74 -20.88
CA SER A 478 -10.31 -49.90 -20.73
C SER A 478 -10.44 -50.72 -22.02
N VAL A 479 -10.22 -50.12 -23.19
CA VAL A 479 -10.13 -50.88 -24.46
C VAL A 479 -8.81 -51.68 -24.55
N ALA A 480 -7.83 -51.39 -23.70
CA ALA A 480 -6.58 -52.14 -23.57
C ALA A 480 -6.61 -53.21 -22.44
N ALA A 481 -7.71 -53.34 -21.71
CA ALA A 481 -7.83 -54.21 -20.54
C ALA A 481 -8.74 -55.44 -20.75
N LEU A 482 -8.82 -55.97 -21.98
CA LEU A 482 -9.30 -57.33 -22.23
C LEU A 482 -8.10 -58.27 -22.49
N PRO A 483 -8.00 -59.45 -21.86
CA PRO A 483 -6.81 -60.32 -21.92
C PRO A 483 -6.64 -61.10 -23.24
N TYR A 484 -7.15 -60.59 -24.38
CA TYR A 484 -7.03 -61.28 -25.66
C TYR A 484 -6.49 -60.39 -26.79
N ARG A 485 -5.27 -60.76 -27.23
CA ARG A 485 -4.60 -60.50 -28.51
C ARG A 485 -3.65 -59.29 -28.59
N SER A 486 -2.37 -59.66 -28.77
CA SER A 486 -1.31 -58.98 -29.52
C SER A 486 -1.65 -58.60 -30.98
N ALA A 487 -2.91 -58.77 -31.42
CA ALA A 487 -3.44 -58.31 -32.70
C ALA A 487 -4.30 -57.03 -32.57
N ALA A 488 -4.76 -56.67 -31.37
CA ALA A 488 -5.62 -55.49 -31.13
C ALA A 488 -4.83 -54.17 -31.02
N THR A 489 -3.55 -54.23 -30.66
CA THR A 489 -2.66 -53.05 -30.66
C THR A 489 -2.35 -52.56 -32.07
N ALA A 490 -2.35 -53.44 -33.07
CA ALA A 490 -2.21 -53.07 -34.47
C ALA A 490 -3.46 -52.34 -34.99
N THR A 491 -4.67 -52.79 -34.62
CA THR A 491 -5.95 -52.16 -35.02
C THR A 491 -6.23 -50.84 -34.29
N ALA A 492 -5.90 -50.72 -33.00
CA ALA A 492 -5.99 -49.46 -32.28
C ALA A 492 -5.01 -48.41 -32.82
N THR A 493 -3.80 -48.85 -33.17
CA THR A 493 -2.82 -47.98 -33.81
C THR A 493 -3.27 -47.58 -35.21
N SER A 494 -3.79 -48.50 -36.04
CA SER A 494 -4.30 -48.17 -37.37
C SER A 494 -5.52 -47.25 -37.33
N ALA A 495 -6.42 -47.41 -36.35
CA ALA A 495 -7.56 -46.51 -36.16
C ALA A 495 -7.14 -45.08 -35.81
N LEU A 496 -6.11 -44.91 -34.98
CA LEU A 496 -5.52 -43.60 -34.69
C LEU A 496 -4.87 -42.97 -35.93
N HIS A 497 -4.24 -43.77 -36.80
CA HIS A 497 -3.69 -43.29 -38.07
C HIS A 497 -4.81 -42.86 -39.03
N SER A 498 -5.87 -43.66 -39.19
CA SER A 498 -7.02 -43.29 -40.03
C SER A 498 -7.76 -42.05 -39.51
N LEU A 499 -7.88 -41.87 -38.20
CA LEU A 499 -8.44 -40.66 -37.60
C LEU A 499 -7.54 -39.44 -37.82
N ALA A 500 -6.21 -39.61 -37.72
CA ALA A 500 -5.25 -38.55 -38.00
C ALA A 500 -5.32 -38.10 -39.47
N ASP A 501 -5.39 -39.06 -40.40
CA ASP A 501 -5.52 -38.81 -41.84
C ASP A 501 -6.85 -38.10 -42.17
N GLY A 502 -7.96 -38.57 -41.60
CA GLY A 502 -9.29 -37.97 -41.80
C GLY A 502 -9.42 -36.53 -41.25
N CYS A 503 -8.61 -36.17 -40.24
CA CYS A 503 -8.56 -34.82 -39.70
C CYS A 503 -7.59 -33.88 -40.45
N ALA A 504 -6.88 -34.38 -41.47
CA ALA A 504 -5.93 -33.64 -42.30
C ALA A 504 -4.91 -32.80 -41.47
N GLY A 505 -4.51 -33.30 -40.30
CA GLY A 505 -3.58 -32.61 -39.40
C GLY A 505 -4.11 -31.34 -38.72
N HIS A 506 -5.42 -31.06 -38.75
CA HIS A 506 -6.00 -29.90 -38.06
C HIS A 506 -6.16 -30.19 -36.55
N PRO A 507 -5.48 -29.43 -35.65
CA PRO A 507 -5.55 -29.66 -34.20
C PRO A 507 -6.96 -29.60 -33.61
N LEU A 508 -7.81 -28.68 -34.09
CA LEU A 508 -9.19 -28.57 -33.63
C LEU A 508 -10.01 -29.81 -34.02
N ALA A 509 -9.86 -30.29 -35.25
CA ALA A 509 -10.53 -31.49 -35.73
C ALA A 509 -10.05 -32.72 -34.96
N LEU A 510 -8.75 -32.85 -34.72
CA LEU A 510 -8.16 -33.94 -33.93
C LEU A 510 -8.68 -33.93 -32.48
N ARG A 511 -8.79 -32.76 -31.85
CA ARG A 511 -9.36 -32.63 -30.49
C ARG A 511 -10.83 -33.02 -30.44
N LEU A 512 -11.62 -32.57 -31.41
CA LEU A 512 -13.05 -32.92 -31.50
C LEU A 512 -13.24 -34.42 -31.80
N ALA A 513 -12.42 -35.00 -32.66
CA ALA A 513 -12.42 -36.43 -32.95
C ALA A 513 -12.01 -37.26 -31.72
N ALA A 514 -10.97 -36.84 -30.99
CA ALA A 514 -10.55 -37.50 -29.75
C ALA A 514 -11.62 -37.42 -28.66
N ALA A 515 -12.26 -36.26 -28.49
CA ALA A 515 -13.35 -36.08 -27.52
C ALA A 515 -14.56 -36.97 -27.86
N ARG A 516 -14.97 -37.01 -29.13
CA ARG A 516 -16.06 -37.89 -29.58
C ARG A 516 -15.73 -39.36 -29.39
N ALA A 517 -14.50 -39.78 -29.71
CA ALA A 517 -14.07 -41.16 -29.52
C ALA A 517 -14.04 -41.56 -28.02
N ALA A 518 -13.67 -40.64 -27.13
CA ALA A 518 -13.72 -40.86 -25.69
C ALA A 518 -15.16 -40.96 -25.16
N ASP A 519 -16.08 -40.10 -25.63
CA ASP A 519 -17.50 -40.15 -25.28
C ASP A 519 -18.17 -41.45 -25.77
N GLU A 520 -17.81 -41.91 -26.96
CA GLU A 520 -18.35 -43.15 -27.55
C GLU A 520 -17.80 -44.40 -26.86
N ALA A 521 -16.52 -44.42 -26.48
CA ALA A 521 -15.94 -45.48 -25.66
C ALA A 521 -16.60 -45.56 -24.27
N ALA A 522 -16.86 -44.42 -23.62
CA ALA A 522 -17.56 -44.37 -22.35
C ALA A 522 -19.00 -44.91 -22.44
N ARG A 523 -19.69 -44.67 -23.57
CA ARG A 523 -21.03 -45.24 -23.83
C ARG A 523 -21.03 -46.74 -24.09
N VAL A 524 -19.96 -47.29 -24.66
CA VAL A 524 -19.82 -48.74 -24.91
C VAL A 524 -19.50 -49.49 -23.61
N ASP A 525 -18.69 -48.91 -22.71
CA ASP A 525 -18.40 -49.47 -21.38
C ASP A 525 -19.67 -49.50 -20.48
N ASP A 526 -20.59 -48.54 -20.62
CA ASP A 526 -21.84 -48.47 -19.84
C ASP A 526 -22.89 -49.54 -20.24
N ILE A 527 -22.74 -50.15 -21.43
CA ILE A 527 -23.59 -51.25 -21.92
C ILE A 527 -23.01 -52.62 -21.51
N GLY A 528 -21.77 -52.67 -21.00
CA GLY A 528 -21.01 -53.89 -20.70
C GLY A 528 -21.04 -54.37 -19.24
N GLY A 529 -21.97 -53.91 -18.40
CA GLY A 529 -22.12 -54.40 -17.02
C GLY A 529 -22.49 -55.90 -16.95
N PRO A 530 -22.00 -56.66 -15.94
CA PRO A 530 -22.16 -58.11 -15.88
C PRO A 530 -23.63 -58.53 -15.75
N PRO A 531 -24.05 -59.69 -16.29
CA PRO A 531 -25.42 -60.17 -16.12
C PRO A 531 -25.64 -60.51 -14.64
N ALA A 532 -26.57 -59.79 -14.00
CA ALA A 532 -27.09 -60.19 -12.71
C ALA A 532 -27.82 -61.53 -12.86
N SER A 533 -27.22 -62.58 -12.31
CA SER A 533 -27.82 -63.89 -12.16
C SER A 533 -28.94 -63.83 -11.12
N HIS A 534 -30.20 -63.97 -11.54
CA HIS A 534 -31.25 -64.53 -10.70
C HIS A 534 -32.14 -65.48 -11.54
N PRO A 535 -32.54 -66.64 -10.99
CA PRO A 535 -33.31 -67.65 -11.71
C PRO A 535 -34.82 -67.42 -11.56
N GLY A 536 -35.59 -67.70 -12.61
CA GLY A 536 -37.06 -67.82 -12.54
C GLY A 536 -37.81 -67.35 -13.77
N PHE A 537 -38.05 -68.27 -14.73
CA PHE A 537 -39.09 -68.20 -15.78
C PHE A 537 -40.52 -68.24 -15.14
N PRO A 538 -41.65 -68.02 -15.87
CA PRO A 538 -41.80 -68.03 -17.33
C PRO A 538 -42.73 -66.98 -18.01
N ASP A 539 -42.60 -66.99 -19.35
CA ASP A 539 -43.61 -66.76 -20.40
C ASP A 539 -44.11 -65.35 -20.81
N GLY A 540 -43.94 -65.06 -22.11
CA GLY A 540 -44.95 -64.34 -22.90
C GLY A 540 -44.42 -63.28 -23.89
N PRO A 541 -44.70 -63.37 -25.21
CA PRO A 541 -43.94 -62.67 -26.27
C PRO A 541 -44.62 -61.39 -26.77
N ARG A 542 -43.85 -60.45 -27.36
CA ARG A 542 -44.14 -59.83 -28.68
C ARG A 542 -43.29 -58.59 -29.02
N THR A 543 -42.52 -58.75 -30.13
CA THR A 543 -42.41 -57.86 -31.30
C THR A 543 -42.32 -56.33 -31.13
N ALA A 544 -41.23 -55.72 -31.62
CA ALA A 544 -41.18 -54.91 -32.86
C ALA A 544 -39.98 -53.95 -32.78
N ARG A 545 -38.91 -54.13 -33.58
CA ARG A 545 -38.76 -53.71 -34.98
C ARG A 545 -38.90 -52.19 -35.21
N THR A 546 -37.77 -51.62 -35.64
CA THR A 546 -37.58 -50.64 -36.73
C THR A 546 -37.49 -49.13 -36.43
N ARG A 547 -36.33 -48.61 -36.89
CA ARG A 547 -36.09 -47.38 -37.68
C ARG A 547 -36.02 -46.03 -36.96
N ILE A 548 -34.77 -45.63 -36.74
CA ILE A 548 -34.32 -44.26 -36.99
C ILE A 548 -34.07 -44.12 -38.50
N ALA A 549 -34.73 -43.15 -39.11
CA ALA A 549 -34.33 -42.55 -40.38
C ALA A 549 -34.61 -41.03 -40.29
N SER A 550 -33.52 -40.25 -40.46
CA SER A 550 -33.43 -38.94 -41.11
C SER A 550 -34.48 -37.85 -40.81
N ALA A 551 -33.99 -36.69 -40.36
CA ALA A 551 -33.88 -35.45 -41.18
C ALA A 551 -34.03 -34.19 -40.31
N GLY A 552 -33.18 -33.20 -40.56
CA GLY A 552 -33.26 -31.86 -40.00
C GLY A 552 -31.88 -31.23 -39.84
#